data_AF-A0A350II18-F1
#
_entry.id   AF-A0A350II18-F1
#
_cell.length_a   1.000
_cell.length_b   1.000
_cell.length_c   1.000
_cell.angle_alpha   90.00
_cell.angle_beta   90.00
_cell.angle_gamma   90.00
#
_symmetry.space_group_name_H-M   'P 1'
#
loop_
_entity.id
_entity.type
_entity.pdbx_description
1 polymer ?
#
loop_
_entity_poly.entity_id
_entity_poly.type
_entity_poly.pdbx_seq_one_letter_code
_entity_poly.pdbx_strand_id
1 'polypeptide(L)'
;MGRLELVIESDNISIYSPKYDGETQTEFEKFMTNNNSQPQPQLKKDFDAIIAVIKKMIDDCGARENLFRPEGNNIKAIPLFIEQRRGKGVGTLRLYCIRISEKILVIGNGGIKKVRRFEDDPVLLDIVNKLRSVEHQIFVETRKIHADYDDYQKVKKVIETITI
;
A
#
# COMPACT_ATOMS: atom_id res chain seq x y z
N MET A 1 13.41 13.73 -4.12
CA MET A 1 12.45 14.30 -3.17
C MET A 1 11.05 14.04 -3.70
N GLY A 2 10.07 14.04 -2.82
CA GLY A 2 8.67 13.78 -3.13
C GLY A 2 7.81 14.03 -1.91
N ARG A 3 6.53 13.68 -1.98
CA ARG A 3 5.57 13.83 -0.88
C ARG A 3 4.55 12.71 -0.87
N LEU A 4 3.85 12.57 0.24
CA LEU A 4 2.66 11.72 0.34
C LEU A 4 1.42 12.54 -0.03
N GLU A 5 0.74 12.15 -1.11
CA GLU A 5 -0.51 12.78 -1.53
C GLU A 5 -1.70 11.98 -1.01
N LEU A 6 -2.67 12.66 -0.41
CA LEU A 6 -3.96 12.06 -0.06
C LEU A 6 -4.69 11.67 -1.35
N VAL A 7 -4.92 10.38 -1.54
CA VAL A 7 -5.60 9.86 -2.74
C VAL A 7 -7.05 9.49 -2.47
N ILE A 8 -7.37 9.06 -1.24
CA ILE A 8 -8.74 8.70 -0.83
C ILE A 8 -8.94 9.12 0.63
N GLU A 9 -10.07 9.73 0.92
CA GLU A 9 -10.52 10.04 2.29
C GLU A 9 -11.96 9.57 2.48
N SER A 10 -12.21 8.97 3.65
CA SER A 10 -13.53 8.48 4.08
C SER A 10 -13.60 8.53 5.61
N ASP A 11 -14.78 8.26 6.17
CA ASP A 11 -14.97 8.17 7.63
C ASP A 11 -14.15 7.03 8.27
N ASN A 12 -13.85 5.99 7.49
CA ASN A 12 -13.16 4.80 7.96
C ASN A 12 -11.64 4.90 7.82
N ILE A 13 -11.15 5.56 6.77
CA ILE A 13 -9.72 5.56 6.41
C ILE A 13 -9.31 6.76 5.57
N SER A 14 -8.10 7.25 5.82
CA SER A 14 -7.33 8.15 4.95
C SER A 14 -6.21 7.34 4.26
N ILE A 15 -6.21 7.34 2.92
CA ILE A 15 -5.21 6.63 2.11
C ILE A 15 -4.34 7.66 1.40
N TYR A 16 -3.03 7.55 1.61
CA TYR A 16 -2.01 8.38 0.97
C TYR A 16 -1.16 7.55 0.01
N SER A 17 -0.57 8.18 -1.00
CA SER A 17 0.40 7.52 -1.89
C SER A 17 1.63 8.40 -2.11
N PRO A 18 2.84 7.83 -2.18
CA PRO A 18 4.03 8.54 -2.63
C PRO A 18 3.84 9.15 -4.03
N LYS A 19 4.34 10.37 -4.20
CA LYS A 19 4.55 11.02 -5.49
C LYS A 19 5.92 11.69 -5.49
N TYR A 20 6.76 11.33 -6.44
CA TYR A 20 8.12 11.85 -6.53
C TYR A 20 8.17 13.07 -7.45
N ASP A 21 9.14 13.95 -7.19
CA ASP A 21 9.32 15.17 -7.97
C ASP A 21 9.56 14.87 -9.45
N GLY A 22 8.92 15.65 -10.32
CA GLY A 22 8.97 15.45 -11.77
C GLY A 22 8.00 14.38 -12.29
N GLU A 23 7.32 13.64 -11.41
CA GLU A 23 6.31 12.68 -11.81
C GLU A 23 4.90 13.28 -11.78
N THR A 24 4.08 12.91 -12.77
CA THR A 24 2.69 13.38 -12.86
C THR A 24 1.74 12.54 -12.02
N GLN A 25 2.07 11.27 -11.80
CA GLN A 25 1.26 10.27 -11.12
C GLN A 25 1.87 9.86 -9.78
N THR A 26 1.02 9.60 -8.80
CA THR A 26 1.39 8.88 -7.58
C THR A 26 1.76 7.42 -7.89
N GLU A 27 2.49 6.76 -7.00
CA GLU A 27 2.80 5.33 -7.12
C GLU A 27 1.54 4.45 -7.22
N PHE A 28 0.47 4.80 -6.52
CA PHE A 28 -0.81 4.11 -6.62
C PHE A 28 -1.47 4.30 -7.98
N GLU A 29 -1.48 5.52 -8.53
CA GLU A 29 -2.03 5.78 -9.86
C GLU A 29 -1.25 5.01 -10.94
N LYS A 30 0.08 4.95 -10.84
CA LYS A 30 0.90 4.12 -11.73
C LYS A 30 0.50 2.64 -11.63
N PHE A 31 0.30 2.13 -10.42
CA PHE A 31 -0.19 0.77 -10.23
C PHE A 31 -1.54 0.56 -10.93
N MET A 32 -2.49 1.48 -10.75
CA MET A 32 -3.81 1.42 -11.37
C MET A 32 -3.72 1.44 -12.90
N THR A 33 -2.96 2.37 -13.48
CA THR A 33 -2.76 2.47 -14.93
C THR A 33 -2.11 1.21 -15.52
N ASN A 34 -1.09 0.68 -14.85
CA ASN A 34 -0.34 -0.47 -15.36
C ASN A 34 -1.08 -1.81 -15.22
N ASN A 35 -2.11 -1.89 -14.36
CA ASN A 35 -2.77 -3.15 -14.01
C ASN A 35 -4.28 -3.19 -14.26
N ASN A 36 -4.93 -2.08 -14.62
CA ASN A 36 -6.38 -2.06 -14.87
C ASN A 36 -6.81 -2.83 -16.14
N SER A 37 -5.90 -2.98 -17.11
CA SER A 37 -6.19 -3.54 -18.43
C SER A 37 -5.35 -4.78 -18.70
N GLN A 38 -5.43 -5.76 -17.78
CA GLN A 38 -4.68 -7.01 -17.90
C GLN A 38 -5.37 -7.99 -18.87
N PRO A 39 -4.70 -8.45 -19.95
CA PRO A 39 -5.28 -9.39 -20.90
C PRO A 39 -5.42 -10.80 -20.31
N GLN A 40 -4.64 -11.11 -19.26
CA GLN A 40 -4.69 -12.41 -18.60
C GLN A 40 -5.84 -12.45 -17.57
N PRO A 41 -6.82 -13.37 -17.71
CA PRO A 41 -7.98 -13.42 -16.81
C PRO A 41 -7.61 -13.58 -15.33
N GLN A 42 -6.53 -14.29 -15.02
CA GLN A 42 -6.07 -14.47 -13.65
C GLN A 42 -5.55 -13.16 -13.05
N LEU A 43 -4.73 -12.40 -13.78
CA LEU A 43 -4.22 -11.11 -13.31
C LEU A 43 -5.34 -10.10 -13.12
N LYS A 44 -6.36 -10.12 -14.00
CA LYS A 44 -7.57 -9.31 -13.83
C LYS A 44 -8.29 -9.66 -12.52
N LYS A 45 -8.45 -10.95 -12.19
CA LYS A 45 -9.06 -11.38 -10.92
C LYS A 45 -8.25 -10.91 -9.71
N ASP A 46 -6.93 -10.99 -9.80
CA ASP A 46 -6.06 -10.55 -8.70
C ASP A 46 -6.17 -9.03 -8.49
N PHE A 47 -6.19 -8.27 -9.59
CA PHE A 47 -6.44 -6.82 -9.56
C PHE A 47 -7.82 -6.51 -8.96
N ASP A 48 -8.88 -7.15 -9.46
CA ASP A 48 -10.25 -6.96 -8.96
C ASP A 48 -10.33 -7.29 -7.45
N ALA A 49 -9.62 -8.31 -6.98
CA ALA A 49 -9.53 -8.65 -5.56
C ALA A 49 -8.80 -7.58 -4.73
N ILE A 50 -7.72 -6.98 -5.26
CA ILE A 50 -7.05 -5.84 -4.62
C ILE A 50 -8.02 -4.66 -4.49
N ILE A 51 -8.71 -4.31 -5.57
CA ILE A 51 -9.69 -3.21 -5.56
C ILE A 51 -10.83 -3.49 -4.60
N ALA A 52 -11.33 -4.73 -4.54
CA ALA A 52 -12.38 -5.13 -3.60
C ALA A 52 -11.93 -4.97 -2.13
N VAL A 53 -10.66 -5.28 -1.82
CA VAL A 53 -10.10 -5.05 -0.48
C VAL A 53 -10.01 -3.56 -0.17
N ILE A 54 -9.53 -2.73 -1.10
CA ILE A 54 -9.47 -1.27 -0.90
C ILE A 54 -10.87 -0.68 -0.68
N LYS A 55 -11.85 -1.08 -1.50
CA LYS A 55 -13.26 -0.67 -1.31
C LYS A 55 -13.79 -1.08 0.06
N LYS A 56 -13.52 -2.31 0.49
CA LYS A 56 -13.91 -2.77 1.83
C LYS A 56 -13.28 -1.94 2.97
N MET A 57 -12.05 -1.47 2.81
CA MET A 57 -11.43 -0.56 3.78
C MET A 57 -12.16 0.78 3.83
N ILE A 58 -12.51 1.32 2.67
CA ILE A 58 -13.20 2.62 2.53
C ILE A 58 -14.63 2.55 3.07
N ASP A 59 -15.39 1.53 2.69
CA ASP A 59 -16.84 1.48 2.89
C ASP A 59 -17.26 0.89 4.24
N ASP A 60 -16.44 0.02 4.85
CA ASP A 60 -16.86 -0.82 5.99
C ASP A 60 -15.93 -0.71 7.19
N CYS A 61 -14.64 -1.00 7.01
CA CYS A 61 -13.84 -1.46 8.16
C CYS A 61 -12.48 -0.81 8.38
N GLY A 62 -12.07 0.12 7.53
CA GLY A 62 -10.71 0.67 7.56
C GLY A 62 -9.64 -0.39 7.27
N ALA A 63 -8.39 -0.06 7.56
CA ALA A 63 -7.23 -0.92 7.34
C ALA A 63 -7.05 -1.96 8.46
N ARG A 64 -8.00 -2.90 8.61
CA ARG A 64 -7.85 -4.02 9.57
C ARG A 64 -6.66 -4.91 9.20
N GLU A 65 -5.89 -5.33 10.19
CA GLU A 65 -4.65 -6.12 10.01
C GLU A 65 -4.89 -7.41 9.19
N ASN A 66 -6.06 -8.05 9.35
CA ASN A 66 -6.42 -9.28 8.65
C ASN A 66 -6.75 -9.11 7.15
N LEU A 67 -6.67 -7.90 6.60
CA LEU A 67 -6.79 -7.64 5.16
C LEU A 67 -5.43 -7.71 4.45
N PHE A 68 -4.33 -7.74 5.21
CA PHE A 68 -2.98 -7.59 4.71
C PHE A 68 -2.18 -8.89 4.82
N ARG A 69 -1.29 -9.07 3.85
CA ARG A 69 -0.27 -10.09 3.89
C ARG A 69 1.00 -9.55 4.57
N PRO A 70 1.61 -10.29 5.51
CA PRO A 70 2.90 -9.95 6.07
C PRO A 70 4.02 -10.38 5.11
N GLU A 71 4.48 -9.48 4.23
CA GLU A 71 5.62 -9.77 3.33
C GLU A 71 6.90 -8.98 3.67
N GLY A 72 6.87 -7.88 4.44
CA GLY A 72 8.07 -7.05 4.61
C GLY A 72 8.22 -6.40 5.99
N ASN A 73 7.96 -7.16 7.05
CA ASN A 73 7.89 -6.66 8.43
C ASN A 73 6.79 -5.58 8.58
N ASN A 74 7.17 -4.30 8.55
CA ASN A 74 6.26 -3.16 8.57
C ASN A 74 5.60 -2.90 7.21
N ILE A 75 6.18 -3.43 6.13
CA ILE A 75 5.59 -3.38 4.79
C ILE A 75 4.64 -4.57 4.60
N LYS A 76 3.44 -4.26 4.12
CA LYS A 76 2.34 -5.19 3.90
C LYS A 76 2.02 -5.30 2.42
N ALA A 77 1.34 -6.37 2.03
CA ALA A 77 0.87 -6.55 0.65
C ALA A 77 -0.63 -6.88 0.58
N ILE A 78 -1.28 -6.43 -0.49
CA ILE A 78 -2.67 -6.70 -0.85
C ILE A 78 -2.67 -7.47 -2.19
N PRO A 79 -3.54 -8.48 -2.38
CA PRO A 79 -4.53 -8.99 -1.44
C PRO A 79 -3.96 -10.10 -0.56
N LEU A 80 -4.53 -10.27 0.64
CA LEU A 80 -4.17 -11.39 1.51
C LEU A 80 -4.47 -12.74 0.83
N PHE A 81 -5.67 -12.90 0.26
CA PHE A 81 -6.06 -14.07 -0.51
C PHE A 81 -6.91 -13.67 -1.72
N ILE A 82 -6.96 -14.56 -2.70
CA ILE A 82 -7.91 -14.50 -3.80
C ILE A 82 -8.75 -15.79 -3.81
N GLU A 83 -9.99 -15.70 -4.28
CA GLU A 83 -10.80 -16.89 -4.54
C GLU A 83 -10.30 -17.61 -5.79
N GLN A 84 -10.12 -18.93 -5.66
CA GLN A 84 -9.71 -19.83 -6.73
C GLN A 84 -10.65 -21.04 -6.79
N ARG A 85 -10.60 -21.79 -7.90
CA ARG A 85 -11.45 -22.98 -8.11
C ARG A 85 -11.31 -24.05 -7.01
N ARG A 86 -10.17 -24.10 -6.31
CA ARG A 86 -9.86 -25.08 -5.25
C ARG A 86 -9.83 -24.45 -3.85
N GLY A 87 -10.45 -23.29 -3.65
CA GLY A 87 -10.46 -22.57 -2.37
C GLY A 87 -9.70 -21.24 -2.44
N LYS A 88 -9.23 -20.76 -1.28
CA LYS A 88 -8.47 -19.51 -1.21
C LYS A 88 -7.01 -19.75 -1.55
N GLY A 89 -6.47 -18.93 -2.45
CA GLY A 89 -5.09 -19.00 -2.86
C GLY A 89 -4.38 -17.67 -2.77
N VAL A 90 -3.10 -17.72 -3.08
CA VAL A 90 -2.20 -16.57 -3.11
C VAL A 90 -2.23 -16.02 -4.54
N GLY A 91 -2.77 -14.82 -4.75
CA GLY A 91 -2.67 -14.16 -6.06
C GLY A 91 -1.22 -13.92 -6.47
N THR A 92 -0.98 -13.68 -7.75
CA THR A 92 0.33 -13.32 -8.29
C THR A 92 0.52 -11.81 -8.35
N LEU A 93 -0.54 -11.01 -8.45
CA LEU A 93 -0.44 -9.54 -8.38
C LEU A 93 -0.39 -9.04 -6.93
N ARG A 94 0.57 -8.15 -6.63
CA ARG A 94 0.78 -7.57 -5.29
C ARG A 94 0.67 -6.06 -5.37
N LEU A 95 0.06 -5.45 -4.38
CA LEU A 95 0.12 -4.03 -4.10
C LEU A 95 0.70 -3.84 -2.70
N TYR A 96 1.85 -3.16 -2.60
CA TYR A 96 2.55 -2.97 -1.33
C TYR A 96 2.12 -1.67 -0.64
N CYS A 97 2.13 -1.68 0.69
CA CYS A 97 1.67 -0.57 1.51
C CYS A 97 2.31 -0.57 2.91
N ILE A 98 2.22 0.56 3.59
CA ILE A 98 2.53 0.74 5.01
C ILE A 98 1.20 0.91 5.72
N ARG A 99 0.85 -0.03 6.59
CA ARG A 99 -0.29 0.09 7.49
C ARG A 99 0.19 0.80 8.75
N ILE A 100 -0.26 2.03 8.96
CA ILE A 100 0.09 2.83 10.14
C ILE A 100 -0.90 2.55 11.25
N SER A 101 -2.19 2.63 10.95
CA SER A 101 -3.27 2.27 11.87
C SER A 101 -4.47 1.74 11.08
N GLU A 102 -5.58 1.44 11.74
CA GLU A 102 -6.83 1.13 11.03
C GLU A 102 -7.37 2.33 10.22
N LYS A 103 -6.96 3.55 10.56
CA LYS A 103 -7.46 4.79 9.93
C LYS A 103 -6.49 5.43 8.93
N ILE A 104 -5.24 4.96 8.86
CA ILE A 104 -4.21 5.53 7.96
C ILE A 104 -3.49 4.41 7.23
N LEU A 105 -3.49 4.51 5.90
CA LEU A 105 -2.74 3.63 5.02
C LEU A 105 -1.91 4.46 4.05
N VAL A 106 -0.62 4.13 3.92
CA VAL A 106 0.21 4.65 2.82
C VAL A 106 0.33 3.54 1.79
N ILE A 107 -0.33 3.70 0.66
CA ILE A 107 -0.36 2.73 -0.43
C ILE A 107 0.70 3.10 -1.47
N GLY A 108 1.54 2.14 -1.83
CA GLY A 108 2.61 2.33 -2.80
C GLY A 108 2.23 1.76 -4.17
N ASN A 109 3.21 1.15 -4.80
CA ASN A 109 3.08 0.48 -6.08
C ASN A 109 3.02 -1.05 -5.91
N GLY A 110 2.99 -1.74 -7.04
CA GLY A 110 2.81 -3.17 -7.07
C GLY A 110 3.22 -3.80 -8.38
N GLY A 111 3.15 -5.12 -8.44
CA GLY A 111 3.54 -5.86 -9.62
C GLY A 111 3.28 -7.35 -9.50
N ILE A 112 3.49 -8.03 -10.63
CA ILE A 112 3.29 -9.48 -10.74
C ILE A 112 4.49 -10.18 -10.13
N LYS A 113 4.27 -10.90 -9.03
CA LYS A 113 5.27 -11.70 -8.34
C LYS A 113 5.45 -13.05 -9.03
N LYS A 114 6.54 -13.19 -9.76
CA LYS A 114 6.90 -14.40 -10.51
C LYS A 114 7.78 -15.38 -9.72
N VAL A 115 8.32 -14.92 -8.60
CA VAL A 115 9.29 -15.62 -7.75
C VAL A 115 8.72 -15.94 -6.37
N ARG A 116 9.35 -16.89 -5.67
CA ARG A 116 8.88 -17.36 -4.36
C ARG A 116 8.98 -16.26 -3.29
N ARG A 117 10.06 -15.49 -3.28
CA ARG A 117 10.29 -14.36 -2.37
C ARG A 117 10.29 -13.07 -3.16
N PHE A 118 9.73 -11.99 -2.63
CA PHE A 118 9.69 -10.73 -3.38
C PHE A 118 11.08 -10.11 -3.50
N GLU A 119 11.97 -10.43 -2.57
CA GLU A 119 13.37 -10.01 -2.55
C GLU A 119 14.16 -10.53 -3.76
N ASP A 120 13.71 -11.62 -4.38
CA ASP A 120 14.33 -12.18 -5.59
C ASP A 120 13.81 -11.48 -6.87
N ASP A 121 12.84 -10.57 -6.75
CA ASP A 121 12.33 -9.74 -7.85
C ASP A 121 12.86 -8.31 -7.69
N PRO A 122 13.77 -7.83 -8.57
CA PRO A 122 14.40 -6.53 -8.39
C PRO A 122 13.40 -5.36 -8.44
N VAL A 123 12.28 -5.51 -9.17
CA VAL A 123 11.25 -4.47 -9.25
C VAL A 123 10.44 -4.44 -7.95
N LEU A 124 10.00 -5.59 -7.45
CA LEU A 124 9.24 -5.63 -6.20
C LEU A 124 10.11 -5.25 -4.99
N LEU A 125 11.38 -5.64 -4.99
CA LEU A 125 12.34 -5.27 -3.97
C LEU A 125 12.56 -3.75 -3.93
N ASP A 126 12.71 -3.08 -5.08
CA ASP A 126 12.84 -1.62 -5.17
C ASP A 126 11.60 -0.92 -4.58
N ILE A 127 10.39 -1.37 -4.95
CA ILE A 127 9.13 -0.85 -4.41
C ILE A 127 9.09 -0.98 -2.88
N VAL A 128 9.41 -2.15 -2.34
CA VAL A 128 9.42 -2.39 -0.89
C VAL A 128 10.48 -1.54 -0.20
N ASN A 129 11.67 -1.38 -0.78
CA ASN A 129 12.72 -0.56 -0.20
C ASN A 129 12.37 0.93 -0.18
N LYS A 130 11.73 1.45 -1.23
CA LYS A 130 11.18 2.82 -1.23
C LYS A 130 10.17 3.01 -0.12
N LEU A 131 9.24 2.06 0.07
CA LEU A 131 8.28 2.12 1.16
C LEU A 131 8.95 2.01 2.55
N ARG A 132 10.01 1.23 2.70
CA ARG A 132 10.79 1.18 3.95
C ARG A 132 11.41 2.54 4.27
N SER A 133 11.96 3.24 3.28
CA SER A 133 12.49 4.59 3.47
C SER A 133 11.40 5.58 3.91
N VAL A 134 10.22 5.51 3.28
CA VAL A 134 9.05 6.33 3.67
C VAL A 134 8.61 6.02 5.10
N GLU A 135 8.45 4.73 5.44
CA GLU A 135 8.03 4.29 6.77
C GLU A 135 9.01 4.78 7.85
N HIS A 136 10.31 4.66 7.58
CA HIS A 136 11.35 5.11 8.48
C HIS A 136 11.27 6.62 8.72
N GLN A 137 11.03 7.42 7.68
CA GLN A 137 10.89 8.87 7.83
C GLN A 137 9.64 9.25 8.64
N ILE A 138 8.48 8.62 8.36
CA ILE A 138 7.26 8.85 9.15
C ILE A 138 7.54 8.54 10.63
N PHE A 139 8.22 7.43 10.91
CA PHE A 139 8.60 7.05 12.27
C PHE A 139 9.49 8.11 12.93
N VAL A 140 10.57 8.53 12.27
CA VAL A 140 11.50 9.53 12.81
C VAL A 140 10.80 10.86 13.10
N GLU A 141 10.01 11.38 12.16
CA GLU A 141 9.30 12.66 12.33
C GLU A 141 8.22 12.59 13.41
N THR A 142 7.52 11.45 13.53
CA THR A 142 6.55 11.21 14.61
C THR A 142 7.24 11.22 15.98
N ARG A 143 8.43 10.62 16.08
CA ARG A 143 9.21 10.60 17.33
C ARG A 143 9.75 11.98 17.71
N LYS A 144 10.11 12.84 16.74
CA LYS A 144 10.56 14.21 17.00
C LYS A 144 9.49 15.08 17.67
N ILE A 145 8.22 14.82 17.38
CA ILE A 145 7.10 15.52 18.02
C ILE A 145 6.60 14.82 19.29
N HIS A 146 7.35 13.83 19.80
CA HIS A 146 7.01 13.03 20.98
C HIS A 146 5.60 12.40 20.91
N ALA A 147 5.17 12.03 19.70
CA ALA A 147 3.90 11.35 19.47
C ALA A 147 4.06 9.82 19.48
N ASP A 148 2.98 9.13 19.80
CA ASP A 148 2.86 7.70 19.52
C ASP A 148 2.58 7.51 18.01
N TYR A 149 3.08 6.42 17.45
CA TYR A 149 2.86 6.06 16.05
C TYR A 149 1.39 5.70 15.75
N ASP A 150 0.62 5.40 16.79
CA ASP A 150 -0.82 5.15 16.70
C ASP A 150 -1.68 6.42 16.93
N ASP A 151 -1.07 7.58 17.26
CA ASP A 151 -1.78 8.86 17.42
C ASP A 151 -2.21 9.42 16.06
N TYR A 152 -3.44 9.07 15.66
CA TYR A 152 -4.01 9.40 14.35
C TYR A 152 -3.79 10.87 13.93
N GLN A 153 -4.13 11.83 14.80
CA GLN A 153 -4.10 13.25 14.42
C GLN A 153 -2.66 13.74 14.22
N LYS A 154 -1.74 13.33 15.10
CA LYS A 154 -0.34 13.75 15.00
C LYS A 154 0.36 13.09 13.83
N VAL A 155 0.13 11.79 13.61
CA VAL A 155 0.75 11.06 12.50
C VAL A 155 0.19 11.51 11.15
N LYS A 156 -1.11 11.81 11.05
CA LYS A 156 -1.72 12.42 9.86
C LYS A 156 -1.00 13.72 9.50
N LYS A 157 -0.80 14.60 10.47
CA LYS A 157 -0.09 15.88 10.27
C LYS A 157 1.36 15.68 9.82
N VAL A 158 2.06 14.68 10.37
CA VAL A 158 3.41 14.30 9.93
C VAL A 158 3.36 13.89 8.45
N ILE A 159 2.52 12.93 8.09
CA ILE A 159 2.37 12.44 6.70
C ILE A 159 2.12 13.57 5.71
N GLU A 160 1.28 14.54 6.07
CA GLU A 160 0.91 15.67 5.20
C GLU A 160 2.04 16.70 5.04
N THR A 161 3.08 16.66 5.87
CA THR A 161 4.16 17.67 5.88
C THR A 161 5.54 17.10 5.56
N ILE A 162 5.74 15.78 5.61
CA ILE A 162 7.03 15.17 5.30
C ILE A 162 7.37 15.27 3.81
N THR A 163 8.67 15.40 3.54
CA THR A 163 9.27 15.24 2.23
C THR A 163 9.98 13.90 2.17
N ILE A 164 9.65 13.07 1.18
CA ILE A 164 10.21 11.71 0.98
C ILE A 164 11.24 11.63 -0.15
#